data_AF-A0A8H7Q4D3-F1
#
_entry.id   AF-A0A8H7Q4D3-F1
#
_cell.length_a   1.000
_cell.length_b   1.000
_cell.length_c   1.000
_cell.angle_alpha   90.00
_cell.angle_beta   90.00
_cell.angle_gamma   90.00
#
_symmetry.space_group_name_H-M   'P 1'
#
loop_
_entity.id
_entity.type
_entity.pdbx_description
1 polymer ?
#
loop_
_entity_poly.entity_id
_entity_poly.type
_entity_poly.pdbx_seq_one_letter_code
_entity_poly.pdbx_strand_id
1 'polypeptide(L)'
;LEANGVDVKLFQVEETLSDEVLTKMQAPAKPDIPVITSQQLTEPDGIILGIPTRFGIFPAQMKAFLDSTGKLWASGSLSGKFVGTFFATASQHGGQETTALNAVTYFAHLGMMYVPFGFANKAMFDLTEVVGGSAYGAGTITNGDGSRQPSEKELAIAKQQGETFAKIVMTYDNGKNKLSAAEASKDSDNLLSVGTTTAAAGAGAAVAASQASTHGDPATSSTHTDVNVPVAGAATNTSTTANTSDTINKDNVGTTSSQPTASQDIAAAQSGQPTPSQDIAAAQSSQPTDAPATSQQPGAGPSEKPKKKKKKFLFCCGNPDDLD
;
A
#
# COMPACT_ATOMS: atom_id res chain seq x y z
N LEU A 1 -10.97 -7.77 5.26
CA LEU A 1 -10.90 -8.05 3.82
C LEU A 1 -11.97 -9.07 3.40
N GLU A 2 -11.83 -10.35 3.75
CA GLU A 2 -12.78 -11.42 3.38
C GLU A 2 -14.23 -11.14 3.77
N ALA A 3 -14.47 -10.55 4.95
CA ALA A 3 -15.81 -10.14 5.39
C ALA A 3 -16.54 -9.17 4.44
N ASN A 4 -15.82 -8.55 3.49
CA ASN A 4 -16.37 -7.68 2.45
C ASN A 4 -16.38 -8.35 1.07
N GLY A 5 -16.12 -9.67 0.97
CA GLY A 5 -16.15 -10.43 -0.29
C GLY A 5 -14.89 -10.29 -1.15
N VAL A 6 -13.77 -9.84 -0.57
CA VAL A 6 -12.47 -9.75 -1.26
C VAL A 6 -11.74 -11.08 -1.15
N ASP A 7 -11.20 -11.60 -2.26
CA ASP A 7 -10.28 -12.74 -2.26
C ASP A 7 -8.94 -12.33 -1.64
N VAL A 8 -8.45 -13.11 -0.67
CA VAL A 8 -7.25 -12.77 0.10
C VAL A 8 -6.25 -13.89 0.02
N LYS A 9 -5.01 -13.52 -0.34
CA LYS A 9 -3.87 -14.42 -0.30
C LYS A 9 -2.80 -13.81 0.60
N LEU A 10 -2.30 -14.60 1.54
CA LEU A 10 -1.22 -14.21 2.43
C LEU A 10 0.10 -14.71 1.88
N PHE A 11 1.09 -13.84 1.83
CA PHE A 11 2.45 -14.15 1.43
C PHE A 11 3.46 -13.61 2.44
N GLN A 12 4.67 -14.17 2.41
CA GLN A 12 5.84 -13.64 3.12
C GLN A 12 6.92 -13.23 2.13
N VAL A 13 7.74 -12.24 2.50
CA VAL A 13 8.94 -11.88 1.72
C VAL A 13 10.04 -12.91 1.95
N GLU A 14 10.95 -13.03 0.98
CA GLU A 14 12.10 -13.91 1.11
C GLU A 14 13.01 -13.48 2.27
N GLU A 15 13.51 -14.47 3.01
CA GLU A 15 14.46 -14.24 4.09
C GLU A 15 15.86 -14.00 3.54
N THR A 16 16.54 -12.97 4.05
CA THR A 16 17.90 -12.59 3.64
C THR A 16 18.98 -13.12 4.57
N LEU A 17 18.62 -13.51 5.79
CA LEU A 17 19.54 -14.08 6.76
C LEU A 17 19.68 -15.60 6.57
N SER A 18 20.88 -16.12 6.73
CA SER A 18 21.13 -17.56 6.75
C SER A 18 20.46 -18.23 7.96
N ASP A 19 20.11 -19.51 7.83
CA ASP A 19 19.51 -20.29 8.93
C ASP A 19 20.40 -20.36 10.19
N GLU A 20 21.73 -20.30 10.04
CA GLU A 20 22.67 -20.22 11.18
C GLU A 20 22.45 -18.95 12.00
N VAL A 21 22.35 -17.80 11.34
CA VAL A 21 22.11 -16.51 11.99
C VAL A 21 20.73 -16.48 12.64
N LEU A 22 19.70 -16.99 11.95
CA LEU A 22 18.35 -17.09 12.52
C LEU A 22 18.32 -17.93 13.80
N THR A 23 19.02 -19.07 13.80
CA THR A 23 19.15 -19.94 14.97
C THR A 23 19.81 -19.19 16.13
N LYS A 24 20.90 -18.46 15.88
CA LYS A 24 21.59 -17.65 16.90
C LYS A 24 20.72 -16.52 17.44
N MET A 25 19.86 -15.95 16.60
CA MET A 25 18.91 -14.90 16.99
C MET A 25 17.67 -15.44 17.70
N GLN A 26 17.53 -16.76 17.84
CA GLN A 26 16.33 -17.42 18.36
C GLN A 26 15.07 -16.98 17.59
N ALA A 27 15.21 -16.81 16.28
CA ALA A 27 14.09 -16.45 15.43
C ALA A 27 13.01 -17.55 15.50
N PRO A 28 11.72 -17.19 15.57
CA PRO A 28 10.64 -18.16 15.49
C PRO A 28 10.72 -18.99 14.20
N ALA A 29 10.12 -20.18 14.23
CA ALA A 29 10.00 -20.99 13.03
C ALA A 29 9.29 -20.23 11.91
N LYS A 30 9.79 -20.36 10.67
CA LYS A 30 9.15 -19.77 9.49
C LYS A 30 7.73 -20.34 9.37
N PRO A 31 6.69 -19.50 9.27
CA PRO A 31 5.35 -19.98 9.07
C PRO A 31 5.20 -20.63 7.69
N ASP A 32 4.24 -21.55 7.55
CA ASP A 32 3.90 -22.19 6.28
C ASP A 32 3.10 -21.22 5.39
N ILE A 33 3.77 -20.17 4.92
CA ILE A 33 3.23 -19.11 4.07
C ILE A 33 4.09 -19.06 2.79
N PRO A 34 3.49 -18.99 1.59
CA PRO A 34 4.25 -18.92 0.35
C PRO A 34 5.09 -17.64 0.28
N VAL A 35 6.28 -17.75 -0.32
CA VAL A 35 7.16 -16.60 -0.59
C VAL A 35 6.64 -15.85 -1.82
N ILE A 36 6.49 -14.53 -1.72
CA ILE A 36 6.09 -13.68 -2.84
C ILE A 36 7.28 -13.30 -3.73
N THR A 37 7.07 -13.36 -5.03
CA THR A 37 7.96 -12.76 -6.04
C THR A 37 7.44 -11.38 -6.45
N SER A 38 8.32 -10.48 -6.89
CA SER A 38 7.87 -9.13 -7.28
C SER A 38 6.84 -9.16 -8.41
N GLN A 39 6.93 -10.09 -9.35
CA GLN A 39 6.00 -10.20 -10.48
C GLN A 39 4.55 -10.41 -10.00
N GLN A 40 4.35 -11.14 -8.91
CA GLN A 40 3.02 -11.41 -8.35
C GLN A 40 2.34 -10.15 -7.79
N LEU A 41 3.08 -9.05 -7.56
CA LEU A 41 2.47 -7.75 -7.20
C LEU A 41 1.56 -7.20 -8.31
N THR A 42 1.67 -7.72 -9.54
CA THR A 42 0.81 -7.33 -10.65
C THR A 42 -0.58 -7.97 -10.59
N GLU A 43 -0.74 -9.07 -9.86
CA GLU A 43 -1.98 -9.86 -9.78
C GLU A 43 -3.09 -9.17 -8.97
N PRO A 44 -2.86 -8.69 -7.72
CA PRO A 44 -3.95 -8.14 -6.91
C PRO A 44 -4.27 -6.67 -7.25
N ASP A 45 -5.50 -6.25 -6.98
CA ASP A 45 -5.92 -4.84 -7.08
C ASP A 45 -5.44 -3.97 -5.90
N GLY A 46 -5.23 -4.62 -4.75
CA GLY A 46 -4.80 -3.96 -3.52
C GLY A 46 -3.85 -4.84 -2.71
N ILE A 47 -2.83 -4.22 -2.13
CA ILE A 47 -1.79 -4.86 -1.32
C ILE A 47 -1.80 -4.24 0.08
N ILE A 48 -1.66 -5.04 1.13
CA ILE A 48 -1.39 -4.52 2.48
C ILE A 48 -0.05 -5.09 2.95
N LEU A 49 0.93 -4.21 3.19
CA LEU A 49 2.28 -4.61 3.62
C LEU A 49 2.40 -4.60 5.15
N GLY A 50 2.78 -5.74 5.71
CA GLY A 50 3.18 -5.88 7.11
C GLY A 50 4.67 -5.62 7.28
N ILE A 51 5.02 -4.64 8.13
CA ILE A 51 6.41 -4.17 8.26
C ILE A 51 6.83 -4.18 9.73
N PRO A 52 7.61 -5.16 10.19
CA PRO A 52 8.25 -5.08 11.50
C PRO A 52 9.35 -4.01 11.46
N THR A 53 9.28 -3.03 12.35
CA THR A 53 10.19 -1.88 12.29
C THR A 53 11.66 -2.29 12.48
N ARG A 54 12.53 -1.57 11.78
CA ARG A 54 13.97 -1.48 12.07
C ARG A 54 14.31 0.00 12.12
N PHE A 55 14.40 0.57 13.33
CA PHE A 55 14.75 1.97 13.56
C PHE A 55 13.88 2.98 12.79
N GLY A 56 12.57 2.74 12.67
CA GLY A 56 11.65 3.64 11.97
C GLY A 56 11.66 3.48 10.44
N ILE A 57 12.29 2.43 9.92
CA ILE A 57 12.21 2.01 8.51
C ILE A 57 11.86 0.51 8.42
N PHE A 58 11.66 0.02 7.20
CA PHE A 58 11.43 -1.40 6.91
C PHE A 58 12.73 -2.24 7.06
N PRO A 59 12.61 -3.55 7.32
CA PRO A 59 13.77 -4.44 7.47
C PRO A 59 14.46 -4.70 6.12
N ALA A 60 15.70 -5.22 6.17
CA ALA A 60 16.49 -5.51 4.98
C ALA A 60 15.79 -6.46 3.99
N GLN A 61 15.04 -7.44 4.51
CA GLN A 61 14.22 -8.38 3.74
C GLN A 61 13.17 -7.66 2.89
N MET A 62 12.42 -6.74 3.51
CA MET A 62 11.41 -5.94 2.81
C MET A 62 12.07 -4.97 1.82
N LYS A 63 13.21 -4.37 2.19
CA LYS A 63 13.98 -3.51 1.28
C LYS A 63 14.44 -4.28 0.04
N ALA A 64 15.01 -5.47 0.20
CA ALA A 64 15.44 -6.31 -0.92
C ALA A 64 14.27 -6.69 -1.83
N PHE A 65 13.11 -7.03 -1.24
CA PHE A 65 11.89 -7.29 -1.99
C PHE A 65 11.44 -6.07 -2.81
N LEU A 66 11.38 -4.89 -2.19
CA LEU A 66 11.03 -3.65 -2.89
C LEU A 66 12.05 -3.27 -3.97
N ASP A 67 13.34 -3.48 -3.75
CA ASP A 67 14.39 -3.22 -4.74
C ASP A 67 14.27 -4.14 -5.96
N SER A 68 13.71 -5.34 -5.79
CA SER A 68 13.45 -6.27 -6.89
C SER A 68 12.32 -5.81 -7.85
N THR A 69 11.63 -4.71 -7.53
CA THR A 69 10.51 -4.18 -8.33
C THR A 69 10.95 -3.25 -9.47
N GLY A 70 12.25 -3.06 -9.71
CA GLY A 70 12.77 -2.12 -10.72
C GLY A 70 12.19 -2.30 -12.14
N LYS A 71 11.92 -3.54 -12.57
CA LYS A 71 11.25 -3.78 -13.87
C LYS A 71 9.80 -3.32 -13.88
N LEU A 72 9.07 -3.52 -12.77
CA LEU A 72 7.67 -3.11 -12.62
C LEU A 72 7.53 -1.59 -12.53
N TRP A 73 8.51 -0.95 -11.90
CA TRP A 73 8.65 0.50 -11.90
C TRP A 73 8.81 1.02 -13.34
N ALA A 74 9.78 0.48 -14.09
CA ALA A 74 10.07 0.92 -15.45
C ALA A 74 8.87 0.75 -16.40
N SER A 75 8.05 -0.30 -16.22
CA SER A 75 6.84 -0.53 -17.02
C SER A 75 5.59 0.17 -16.49
N GLY A 76 5.64 0.79 -15.30
CA GLY A 76 4.47 1.37 -14.64
C GLY A 76 3.40 0.34 -14.24
N SER A 77 3.74 -0.95 -14.13
CA SER A 77 2.75 -2.03 -13.96
C SER A 77 2.02 -2.04 -12.61
N LEU A 78 2.52 -1.29 -11.62
CA LEU A 78 1.86 -1.11 -10.32
C LEU A 78 1.09 0.21 -10.22
N SER A 79 1.14 1.05 -11.26
CA SER A 79 0.48 2.35 -11.26
C SER A 79 -1.03 2.21 -11.10
N GLY A 80 -1.61 2.96 -10.16
CA GLY A 80 -3.04 2.94 -9.85
C GLY A 80 -3.51 1.78 -8.96
N LYS A 81 -2.64 0.83 -8.61
CA LYS A 81 -2.96 -0.21 -7.61
C LYS A 81 -2.96 0.39 -6.21
N PHE A 82 -3.77 -0.18 -5.31
CA PHE A 82 -3.88 0.31 -3.94
C PHE A 82 -2.86 -0.35 -3.02
N VAL A 83 -2.35 0.43 -2.06
CA VAL A 83 -1.44 -0.08 -1.03
C VAL A 83 -1.78 0.47 0.35
N GLY A 84 -1.83 -0.43 1.34
CA GLY A 84 -1.93 -0.10 2.76
C GLY A 84 -0.73 -0.67 3.52
N THR A 85 -0.57 -0.24 4.77
CA THR A 85 0.51 -0.71 5.64
C THR A 85 0.01 -1.03 7.04
N PHE A 86 0.60 -2.03 7.68
CA PHE A 86 0.56 -2.21 9.13
C PHE A 86 1.96 -2.53 9.64
N PHE A 87 2.21 -2.30 10.92
CA PHE A 87 3.57 -2.38 11.46
C PHE A 87 3.63 -2.91 12.90
N ALA A 88 4.80 -3.39 13.28
CA ALA A 88 5.09 -3.84 14.64
C ALA A 88 6.34 -3.13 15.16
N THR A 89 6.28 -2.66 16.40
CA THR A 89 7.38 -1.97 17.08
C THR A 89 7.64 -2.58 18.45
N ALA A 90 8.85 -2.42 18.99
CA ALA A 90 9.16 -2.88 20.35
C ALA A 90 8.67 -1.87 21.41
N SER A 91 8.81 -0.58 21.14
CA SER A 91 8.45 0.52 22.04
C SER A 91 7.36 1.42 21.46
N GLN A 92 6.68 2.17 22.33
CA GLN A 92 5.47 2.94 21.98
C GLN A 92 5.65 3.95 20.84
N HIS A 93 6.84 4.55 20.72
CA HIS A 93 7.13 5.58 19.71
C HIS A 93 8.32 5.20 18.80
N GLY A 94 8.80 3.95 18.89
CA GLY A 94 9.98 3.46 18.19
C GLY A 94 9.74 3.16 16.70
N GLY A 95 8.92 3.96 16.01
CA GLY A 95 8.63 3.80 14.59
C GLY A 95 7.18 3.47 14.24
N GLN A 96 6.22 3.68 15.13
CA GLN A 96 4.78 3.48 14.88
C GLN A 96 4.21 4.40 13.79
N GLU A 97 4.97 5.42 13.38
CA GLU A 97 4.57 6.35 12.33
C GLU A 97 5.61 6.36 11.21
N THR A 98 6.88 6.53 11.57
CA THR A 98 7.97 6.71 10.62
C THR A 98 8.20 5.49 9.73
N THR A 99 7.93 4.27 10.21
CA THR A 99 8.07 3.05 9.39
C THR A 99 7.16 3.12 8.15
N ALA A 100 5.91 3.54 8.34
CA ALA A 100 4.96 3.70 7.23
C ALA A 100 5.31 4.92 6.37
N LEU A 101 5.67 6.06 6.99
CA LEU A 101 6.06 7.27 6.28
C LEU A 101 7.23 7.03 5.31
N ASN A 102 8.23 6.25 5.73
CA ASN A 102 9.35 5.87 4.87
C ASN A 102 8.91 4.94 3.73
N ALA A 103 7.98 4.02 3.98
CA ALA A 103 7.45 3.14 2.94
C ALA A 103 6.65 3.89 1.85
N VAL A 104 5.97 4.99 2.20
CA VAL A 104 5.19 5.81 1.25
C VAL A 104 6.05 6.32 0.09
N THR A 105 7.33 6.59 0.32
CA THR A 105 8.26 6.99 -0.76
C THR A 105 8.32 5.97 -1.89
N TYR A 106 8.32 4.66 -1.58
CA TYR A 106 8.32 3.59 -2.58
C TYR A 106 6.98 3.55 -3.33
N PHE A 107 5.87 3.69 -2.61
CA PHE A 107 4.55 3.66 -3.22
C PHE A 107 4.36 4.80 -4.22
N ALA A 108 4.83 6.00 -3.86
CA ALA A 108 4.83 7.15 -4.75
C ALA A 108 5.63 6.89 -6.04
N HIS A 109 6.85 6.36 -5.91
CA HIS A 109 7.68 6.02 -7.07
C HIS A 109 7.08 4.92 -7.96
N LEU A 110 6.39 3.94 -7.36
CA LEU A 110 5.71 2.86 -8.09
C LEU A 110 4.34 3.28 -8.68
N GLY A 111 3.90 4.53 -8.44
CA GLY A 111 2.61 5.04 -8.90
C GLY A 111 1.41 4.44 -8.15
N MET A 112 1.63 3.85 -6.98
CA MET A 112 0.58 3.20 -6.20
C MET A 112 -0.23 4.21 -5.37
N MET A 113 -1.51 3.91 -5.18
CA MET A 113 -2.43 4.71 -4.37
C MET A 113 -2.36 4.28 -2.91
N TYR A 114 -1.66 5.06 -2.09
CA TYR A 114 -1.58 4.80 -0.66
C TYR A 114 -2.92 5.08 0.04
N VAL A 115 -3.41 4.11 0.79
CA VAL A 115 -4.64 4.17 1.58
C VAL A 115 -4.27 4.20 3.06
N PRO A 116 -4.27 5.38 3.71
CA PRO A 116 -4.06 5.47 5.15
C PRO A 116 -5.24 4.88 5.91
N PHE A 117 -5.02 4.47 7.16
CA PHE A 117 -6.10 4.03 8.02
C PHE A 117 -6.91 5.21 8.61
N GLY A 118 -6.22 6.29 8.96
CA GLY A 118 -6.79 7.42 9.71
C GLY A 118 -7.13 7.04 11.15
N PHE A 119 -8.17 7.67 11.70
CA PHE A 119 -8.63 7.49 13.09
C PHE A 119 -10.05 6.88 13.14
N ALA A 120 -10.36 5.98 12.21
CA ALA A 120 -11.71 5.43 12.07
C ALA A 120 -12.15 4.54 13.26
N ASN A 121 -11.21 3.94 13.99
CA ASN A 121 -11.49 3.12 15.16
C ASN A 121 -11.34 3.94 16.45
N LYS A 122 -12.33 3.86 17.35
CA LYS A 122 -12.33 4.58 18.64
C LYS A 122 -11.16 4.19 19.55
N ALA A 123 -10.63 2.98 19.43
CA ALA A 123 -9.48 2.51 20.18
C ALA A 123 -8.22 3.36 19.94
N MET A 124 -8.14 4.08 18.81
CA MET A 124 -7.04 4.99 18.50
C MET A 124 -6.98 6.22 19.42
N PHE A 125 -8.06 6.52 20.15
CA PHE A 125 -8.14 7.64 21.09
C PHE A 125 -8.05 7.19 22.55
N ASP A 126 -7.88 5.89 22.79
CA ASP A 126 -7.84 5.34 24.12
C ASP A 126 -6.47 5.58 24.78
N LEU A 127 -6.49 6.12 25.99
CA LEU A 127 -5.30 6.41 26.79
C LEU A 127 -5.23 5.56 28.07
N THR A 128 -6.15 4.61 28.24
CA THR A 128 -6.21 3.72 29.42
C THR A 128 -5.17 2.60 29.37
N GLU A 129 -4.70 2.24 28.18
CA GLU A 129 -3.64 1.27 27.98
C GLU A 129 -2.79 1.63 26.76
N VAL A 130 -1.64 0.98 26.64
CA VAL A 130 -0.77 1.12 25.47
C VAL A 130 -1.40 0.38 24.29
N VAL A 131 -1.77 1.13 23.25
CA VAL A 131 -2.35 0.63 22.01
C VAL A 131 -1.46 1.01 20.83
N GLY A 132 -1.09 0.02 20.02
CA GLY A 132 -0.37 0.24 18.78
C GLY A 132 -1.24 0.73 17.61
N GLY A 133 -0.59 1.38 16.65
CA GLY A 133 -1.23 1.95 15.46
C GLY A 133 -1.02 3.46 15.36
N SER A 134 -1.29 4.00 14.19
CA SER A 134 -1.29 5.44 13.91
C SER A 134 -2.24 5.76 12.74
N ALA A 135 -2.33 7.03 12.34
CA ALA A 135 -3.09 7.41 11.15
C ALA A 135 -2.62 6.68 9.87
N TYR A 136 -1.38 6.21 9.86
CA TYR A 136 -0.76 5.52 8.72
C TYR A 136 -1.13 4.03 8.64
N GLY A 137 -1.73 3.44 9.67
CA GLY A 137 -2.05 2.02 9.67
C GLY A 137 -2.28 1.44 11.06
N ALA A 138 -2.85 0.25 11.10
CA ALA A 138 -2.84 -0.57 12.30
C ALA A 138 -1.40 -0.89 12.71
N GLY A 139 -1.20 -1.07 14.00
CA GLY A 139 0.08 -1.54 14.49
C GLY A 139 -0.03 -2.26 15.82
N THR A 140 1.05 -2.90 16.21
CA THR A 140 1.17 -3.59 17.49
C THR A 140 2.50 -3.27 18.16
N ILE A 141 2.50 -3.29 19.49
CA ILE A 141 3.69 -3.10 20.31
C ILE A 141 4.08 -4.44 20.93
N THR A 142 5.32 -4.85 20.73
CA THR A 142 5.82 -6.20 21.02
C THR A 142 6.62 -6.29 22.31
N ASN A 143 6.81 -5.18 23.02
CA ASN A 143 7.75 -5.02 24.14
C ASN A 143 9.22 -5.16 23.71
N GLY A 144 10.16 -4.76 24.57
CA GLY A 144 11.60 -4.80 24.27
C GLY A 144 12.15 -6.22 24.06
N ASP A 145 11.50 -7.22 24.64
CA ASP A 145 11.85 -8.64 24.57
C ASP A 145 10.99 -9.44 23.57
N GLY A 146 10.04 -8.80 22.88
CA GLY A 146 9.13 -9.46 21.95
C GLY A 146 8.00 -10.28 22.61
N SER A 147 7.84 -10.23 23.94
CA SER A 147 6.87 -11.06 24.66
C SER A 147 5.42 -10.61 24.51
N ARG A 148 5.16 -9.32 24.24
CA ARG A 148 3.78 -8.78 24.17
C ARG A 148 3.14 -9.18 22.84
N GLN A 149 1.98 -9.81 22.92
CA GLN A 149 1.14 -10.13 21.78
C GLN A 149 0.19 -8.97 21.44
N PRO A 150 -0.36 -8.93 20.21
CA PRO A 150 -1.35 -7.94 19.84
C PRO A 150 -2.55 -7.94 20.80
N SER A 151 -2.92 -6.76 21.31
CA SER A 151 -4.09 -6.63 22.17
C SER A 151 -5.41 -6.71 21.38
N GLU A 152 -6.53 -6.94 22.07
CA GLU A 152 -7.85 -6.95 21.42
C GLU A 152 -8.15 -5.64 20.68
N LYS A 153 -7.71 -4.50 21.23
CA LYS A 153 -7.84 -3.18 20.60
C LYS A 153 -7.02 -3.08 19.32
N GLU A 154 -5.77 -3.56 19.33
CA GLU A 154 -4.90 -3.59 18.14
C GLU A 154 -5.47 -4.50 17.05
N LEU A 155 -6.01 -5.66 17.42
CA LEU A 155 -6.68 -6.58 16.50
C LEU A 155 -7.97 -5.97 15.92
N ALA A 156 -8.76 -5.26 16.74
CA ALA A 156 -9.95 -4.55 16.28
C ALA A 156 -9.61 -3.43 15.27
N ILE A 157 -8.51 -2.70 15.51
CA ILE A 157 -7.98 -1.69 14.59
C ILE A 157 -7.58 -2.35 13.27
N ALA A 158 -6.79 -3.43 13.30
CA ALA A 158 -6.37 -4.17 12.11
C ALA A 158 -7.56 -4.71 11.29
N LYS A 159 -8.56 -5.27 11.97
CA LYS A 159 -9.80 -5.72 11.32
C LYS A 159 -10.51 -4.57 10.60
N GLN A 160 -10.71 -3.44 11.28
CA GLN A 160 -11.38 -2.27 10.69
C GLN A 160 -10.55 -1.64 9.56
N GLN A 161 -9.22 -1.67 9.62
CA GLN A 161 -8.37 -1.27 8.51
C GLN A 161 -8.62 -2.14 7.30
N GLY A 162 -8.63 -3.47 7.46
CA GLY A 162 -8.91 -4.40 6.38
C GLY A 162 -10.31 -4.26 5.79
N GLU A 163 -11.31 -3.85 6.57
CA GLU A 163 -12.66 -3.53 6.07
C GLU A 163 -12.70 -2.22 5.29
N THR A 164 -12.07 -1.16 5.81
CA THR A 164 -12.02 0.15 5.15
C THR A 164 -11.23 0.09 3.85
N PHE A 165 -10.08 -0.58 3.85
CA PHE A 165 -9.26 -0.79 2.66
C PHE A 165 -10.04 -1.54 1.57
N ALA A 166 -10.69 -2.66 1.92
CA ALA A 166 -11.54 -3.42 1.00
C ALA A 166 -12.63 -2.54 0.37
N LYS A 167 -13.34 -1.76 1.18
CA LYS A 167 -14.40 -0.85 0.69
C LYS A 167 -13.88 0.15 -0.32
N ILE A 168 -12.69 0.72 -0.11
CA ILE A 168 -12.07 1.67 -1.04
C ILE A 168 -11.73 0.99 -2.36
N VAL A 169 -11.02 -0.14 -2.31
CA VAL A 169 -10.61 -0.90 -3.51
C VAL A 169 -11.83 -1.32 -4.33
N MET A 170 -12.84 -1.91 -3.68
CA MET A 170 -14.07 -2.32 -4.36
C MET A 170 -14.86 -1.13 -4.93
N THR A 171 -14.90 0.00 -4.23
CA THR A 171 -15.60 1.20 -4.74
C THR A 171 -14.92 1.71 -6.00
N TYR A 172 -13.58 1.69 -6.02
CA TYR A 172 -12.79 2.06 -7.19
C TYR A 172 -13.03 1.10 -8.35
N ASP A 173 -12.91 -0.21 -8.12
CA ASP A 173 -13.12 -1.22 -9.16
C ASP A 173 -14.53 -1.17 -9.75
N ASN A 174 -15.56 -1.12 -8.91
CA ASN A 174 -16.94 -0.95 -9.35
C ASN A 174 -17.14 0.36 -10.15
N GLY A 175 -16.46 1.43 -9.75
CA GLY A 175 -16.48 2.70 -10.45
C GLY A 175 -15.82 2.62 -11.84
N LYS A 176 -14.65 1.97 -11.91
CA LYS A 176 -13.90 1.71 -13.14
C LYS A 176 -14.72 0.89 -14.12
N ASN A 177 -15.34 -0.20 -13.67
CA ASN A 177 -16.17 -1.08 -14.49
C ASN A 177 -17.43 -0.38 -15.03
N LYS A 178 -18.03 0.53 -14.25
CA LYS A 178 -19.15 1.36 -14.73
C LYS A 178 -18.73 2.38 -15.78
N LEU A 179 -17.53 2.96 -15.65
CA LEU A 179 -17.02 3.92 -16.63
C LEU A 179 -16.70 3.23 -17.96
N SER A 180 -16.00 2.09 -17.92
CA SER A 180 -15.68 1.32 -19.13
C SER A 180 -16.94 0.83 -19.86
N ALA A 181 -17.96 0.36 -19.13
CA ALA A 181 -19.24 -0.03 -19.72
C ALA A 181 -19.97 1.15 -20.39
N ALA A 182 -19.92 2.34 -19.78
CA ALA A 182 -20.53 3.54 -20.34
C ALA A 182 -19.78 4.11 -21.55
N GLU A 183 -18.49 3.85 -21.68
CA GLU A 183 -17.69 4.17 -22.86
C GLU A 183 -18.00 3.20 -24.00
N ALA A 184 -18.02 1.90 -23.72
CA ALA A 184 -18.40 0.87 -24.69
C ALA A 184 -19.81 1.10 -25.27
N SER A 185 -20.78 1.53 -24.44
CA SER A 185 -22.14 1.81 -24.91
C SER A 185 -22.22 3.05 -25.83
N LYS A 186 -21.34 4.04 -25.63
CA LYS A 186 -21.30 5.23 -26.51
C LYS A 186 -20.72 4.91 -27.87
N ASP A 187 -19.73 4.02 -27.94
CA ASP A 187 -19.16 3.57 -29.21
C ASP A 187 -20.18 2.74 -30.00
N SER A 188 -20.98 1.88 -29.34
CA SER A 188 -22.06 1.14 -30.01
C SER A 188 -23.20 2.03 -30.51
N ASP A 189 -23.59 3.05 -29.75
CA ASP A 189 -24.60 4.04 -30.18
C ASP A 189 -24.09 4.87 -31.36
N ASN A 190 -22.78 5.17 -31.40
CA ASN A 190 -22.15 5.88 -32.51
C ASN A 190 -22.09 5.02 -33.78
N LEU A 191 -21.77 3.73 -33.66
CA LEU A 191 -21.79 2.75 -34.77
C LEU A 191 -23.19 2.53 -35.36
N LEU A 192 -24.24 2.50 -34.52
CA LEU A 192 -25.63 2.42 -34.97
C LEU A 192 -26.12 3.72 -35.66
N SER A 193 -25.52 4.87 -35.33
CA SER A 193 -25.86 6.15 -35.96
C SER A 193 -25.22 6.34 -37.35
N VAL A 194 -24.11 5.65 -37.64
CA VAL A 194 -23.41 5.70 -38.93
C VAL A 194 -24.06 4.78 -39.98
N GLY A 195 -24.88 3.80 -39.55
CA GLY A 195 -25.53 2.81 -40.44
C GLY A 195 -26.78 3.27 -41.21
N THR A 196 -27.26 4.51 -41.04
CA THR A 196 -28.58 4.94 -41.57
C THR A 196 -28.53 6.02 -42.65
N THR A 197 -27.40 6.21 -43.33
CA THR A 197 -27.29 7.25 -44.39
C THR A 197 -26.77 6.74 -45.73
N THR A 198 -27.35 5.68 -46.31
CA THR A 198 -27.34 5.52 -47.78
C THR A 198 -28.52 4.67 -48.26
N ALA A 199 -29.62 5.33 -48.61
CA ALA A 199 -30.62 4.79 -49.53
C ALA A 199 -31.37 5.94 -50.22
N ALA A 200 -30.87 6.43 -51.35
CA ALA A 200 -31.66 6.95 -52.48
C ALA A 200 -30.76 7.38 -53.65
N ALA A 201 -31.26 7.12 -54.87
CA ALA A 201 -30.72 7.40 -56.22
C ALA A 201 -29.64 6.41 -56.71
N GLY A 202 -29.76 5.75 -57.85
CA GLY A 202 -30.65 5.87 -59.01
C GLY A 202 -29.90 5.26 -60.21
N ALA A 203 -30.57 4.42 -61.00
CA ALA A 203 -30.01 3.56 -62.04
C ALA A 203 -29.34 4.30 -63.22
N GLY A 204 -28.35 3.67 -63.86
CA GLY A 204 -27.85 4.10 -65.18
C GLY A 204 -26.61 3.37 -65.71
N ALA A 205 -26.86 2.36 -66.55
CA ALA A 205 -26.12 1.92 -67.75
C ALA A 205 -24.65 1.42 -67.70
N ALA A 206 -24.46 0.33 -68.46
CA ALA A 206 -23.24 -0.40 -68.81
C ALA A 206 -22.15 0.42 -69.51
N VAL A 207 -20.89 -0.06 -69.54
CA VAL A 207 -20.12 -0.54 -70.72
C VAL A 207 -18.86 -1.31 -70.24
N ALA A 208 -18.38 -2.21 -71.10
CA ALA A 208 -17.44 -3.31 -70.91
C ALA A 208 -15.92 -3.01 -70.89
N ALA A 209 -15.19 -4.06 -70.49
CA ALA A 209 -13.92 -4.59 -71.03
C ALA A 209 -12.58 -3.90 -70.72
N SER A 210 -11.61 -4.72 -70.27
CA SER A 210 -10.36 -5.05 -70.98
C SER A 210 -9.06 -5.00 -70.14
N GLN A 211 -8.42 -6.18 -70.01
CA GLN A 211 -6.97 -6.49 -70.05
C GLN A 211 -6.05 -5.90 -68.95
N ALA A 212 -5.37 -6.68 -68.09
CA ALA A 212 -4.27 -7.65 -68.29
C ALA A 212 -2.88 -7.02 -68.59
N SER A 213 -1.93 -7.21 -67.67
CA SER A 213 -0.47 -7.47 -67.85
C SER A 213 0.25 -7.14 -66.51
N THR A 214 0.77 -8.10 -65.74
CA THR A 214 1.97 -8.96 -65.83
C THR A 214 3.30 -8.32 -65.39
N HIS A 215 4.10 -9.16 -64.69
CA HIS A 215 5.51 -9.05 -64.26
C HIS A 215 5.73 -8.34 -62.90
N GLY A 216 6.44 -8.90 -61.91
CA GLY A 216 7.21 -10.13 -61.79
C GLY A 216 8.22 -9.96 -60.63
N ASP A 217 8.20 -10.85 -59.64
CA ASP A 217 9.24 -11.08 -58.61
C ASP A 217 10.52 -11.70 -59.26
N PRO A 218 11.71 -11.90 -58.60
CA PRO A 218 11.98 -11.98 -57.15
C PRO A 218 13.37 -11.48 -56.61
N ALA A 219 13.48 -11.48 -55.26
CA ALA A 219 14.60 -11.93 -54.41
C ALA A 219 16.00 -11.24 -54.30
N THR A 220 16.41 -11.08 -53.03
CA THR A 220 17.77 -11.14 -52.38
C THR A 220 18.75 -9.96 -52.48
N SER A 221 19.20 -9.41 -51.33
CA SER A 221 20.47 -9.82 -50.68
C SER A 221 20.73 -9.04 -49.37
N SER A 222 21.43 -9.71 -48.46
CA SER A 222 21.99 -9.31 -47.16
C SER A 222 23.15 -8.31 -47.23
N THR A 223 23.38 -7.53 -46.16
CA THR A 223 24.62 -7.57 -45.34
C THR A 223 24.52 -6.68 -44.10
N HIS A 224 24.75 -7.29 -42.94
CA HIS A 224 25.09 -6.66 -41.66
C HIS A 224 26.59 -6.31 -41.64
N THR A 225 26.96 -5.22 -40.95
CA THR A 225 28.33 -5.00 -40.47
C THR A 225 28.32 -4.68 -38.99
N ASP A 226 28.97 -5.56 -38.22
CA ASP A 226 29.36 -5.41 -36.82
C ASP A 226 30.49 -4.40 -36.65
N VAL A 227 30.52 -3.68 -35.50
CA VAL A 227 31.78 -3.38 -34.81
C VAL A 227 31.56 -3.50 -33.29
N ASN A 228 32.45 -4.26 -32.67
CA ASN A 228 32.50 -4.71 -31.28
C ASN A 228 33.49 -3.82 -30.47
N VAL A 229 33.04 -3.28 -29.33
CA VAL A 229 33.60 -3.20 -27.94
C VAL A 229 35.15 -2.99 -27.76
N PRO A 230 35.62 -2.12 -26.83
CA PRO A 230 35.90 -2.59 -25.46
C PRO A 230 35.51 -1.67 -24.28
N VAL A 231 35.18 -2.35 -23.18
CA VAL A 231 35.09 -1.87 -21.78
C VAL A 231 36.48 -1.91 -21.14
N ALA A 232 36.84 -0.89 -20.33
CA ALA A 232 37.52 -1.01 -19.02
C ALA A 232 38.00 0.37 -18.51
N GLY A 233 37.93 0.59 -17.19
CA GLY A 233 38.79 1.58 -16.52
C GLY A 233 38.20 2.26 -15.29
N ALA A 234 38.50 1.74 -14.10
CA ALA A 234 38.29 2.36 -12.80
C ALA A 234 39.32 3.47 -12.50
N ALA A 235 38.96 4.47 -11.68
CA ALA A 235 39.85 5.31 -10.84
C ALA A 235 38.98 6.32 -10.04
N THR A 236 38.77 6.17 -8.72
CA THR A 236 39.55 6.68 -7.57
C THR A 236 39.48 8.19 -7.32
N ASN A 237 39.09 8.53 -6.07
CA ASN A 237 39.13 9.84 -5.43
C ASN A 237 40.56 10.40 -5.29
N THR A 238 40.70 11.74 -5.40
CA THR A 238 41.59 12.66 -4.62
C THR A 238 41.42 14.07 -5.23
N SER A 239 40.90 15.08 -4.50
CA SER A 239 41.53 15.97 -3.50
C SER A 239 42.35 17.14 -4.08
N THR A 240 42.25 18.30 -3.40
CA THR A 240 42.95 19.61 -3.52
C THR A 240 42.39 20.59 -4.57
N THR A 241 42.10 21.87 -4.27
CA THR A 241 42.76 22.90 -3.43
C THR A 241 41.72 23.82 -2.76
N ALA A 242 41.82 24.16 -1.46
CA ALA A 242 42.57 25.29 -0.84
C ALA A 242 42.11 26.67 -1.38
N ASN A 243 41.79 27.72 -0.62
CA ASN A 243 42.21 28.30 0.67
C ASN A 243 41.15 29.41 1.00
N THR A 244 40.94 30.00 2.20
CA THR A 244 41.80 30.42 3.33
C THR A 244 40.83 30.93 4.43
N SER A 245 40.99 30.51 5.69
CA SER A 245 41.49 31.29 6.87
C SER A 245 40.46 32.28 7.44
N ASP A 246 40.09 32.22 8.74
CA ASP A 246 40.92 32.59 9.90
C ASP A 246 40.54 31.79 11.16
N THR A 247 41.47 31.00 11.75
CA THR A 247 42.34 31.28 12.93
C THR A 247 41.62 31.53 14.28
N ILE A 248 41.72 30.56 15.21
CA ILE A 248 42.55 30.55 16.46
C ILE A 248 41.64 30.83 17.69
N ASN A 249 41.53 29.95 18.69
CA ASN A 249 42.62 29.64 19.63
C ASN A 249 42.48 28.27 20.34
N LYS A 250 43.64 27.65 20.58
CA LYS A 250 43.85 26.49 21.46
C LYS A 250 44.06 26.97 22.89
N ASP A 251 43.71 26.10 23.83
CA ASP A 251 44.32 25.77 25.13
C ASP A 251 43.23 24.96 25.89
N ASN A 252 43.42 23.83 26.57
CA ASN A 252 44.58 23.28 27.24
C ASN A 252 44.35 21.77 27.54
N VAL A 253 45.46 21.13 27.90
CA VAL A 253 45.79 19.76 28.29
C VAL A 253 44.92 19.13 29.40
N GLY A 254 44.77 17.79 29.42
CA GLY A 254 44.39 17.06 30.63
C GLY A 254 43.99 15.58 30.47
N THR A 255 44.96 14.69 30.61
CA THR A 255 44.87 13.23 30.81
C THR A 255 43.94 12.81 31.97
N THR A 256 43.23 11.68 31.87
CA THR A 256 43.44 10.43 32.67
C THR A 256 42.37 9.36 32.43
N SER A 257 42.84 8.13 32.45
CA SER A 257 42.13 6.85 32.48
C SER A 257 41.22 6.64 33.69
N SER A 258 40.12 5.89 33.52
CA SER A 258 39.81 4.67 34.32
C SER A 258 38.37 4.19 34.08
N GLN A 259 38.22 2.99 33.53
CA GLN A 259 37.08 2.11 33.87
C GLN A 259 37.24 1.63 35.33
N PRO A 260 36.14 1.21 35.97
CA PRO A 260 36.10 -0.21 36.35
C PRO A 260 34.71 -0.89 36.26
N THR A 261 34.77 -2.13 35.76
CA THR A 261 34.14 -3.40 36.20
C THR A 261 32.68 -3.51 36.63
N ALA A 262 32.07 -4.57 36.07
CA ALA A 262 30.84 -5.22 36.48
C ALA A 262 30.88 -5.82 37.90
N SER A 263 29.70 -5.87 38.53
CA SER A 263 29.36 -6.84 39.56
C SER A 263 27.96 -7.40 39.27
N GLN A 264 27.88 -8.73 39.37
CA GLN A 264 26.70 -9.56 39.31
C GLN A 264 25.89 -9.42 40.61
N ASP A 265 24.57 -9.54 40.53
CA ASP A 265 23.77 -10.12 41.61
C ASP A 265 22.61 -10.93 41.04
N ILE A 266 22.49 -12.14 41.57
CA ILE A 266 21.49 -13.17 41.29
C ILE A 266 20.43 -13.08 42.38
N ALA A 267 19.15 -13.05 42.02
CA ALA A 267 18.08 -13.43 42.94
C ALA A 267 16.95 -14.16 42.19
N ALA A 268 16.72 -15.40 42.62
CA ALA A 268 15.67 -16.29 42.16
C ALA A 268 14.33 -16.01 42.87
N ALA A 269 13.21 -16.25 42.18
CA ALA A 269 11.94 -16.57 42.82
C ALA A 269 11.13 -17.51 41.90
N GLN A 270 10.73 -18.66 42.45
CA GLN A 270 9.92 -19.70 41.81
C GLN A 270 8.48 -19.69 42.34
N SER A 271 7.57 -20.15 41.48
CA SER A 271 6.35 -20.95 41.75
C SER A 271 5.03 -20.26 42.18
N GLY A 272 3.92 -20.66 41.52
CA GLY A 272 2.56 -20.55 42.06
C GLY A 272 1.41 -20.47 41.05
N GLN A 273 0.78 -21.60 40.73
CA GLN A 273 -0.61 -21.77 40.21
C GLN A 273 -1.12 -23.15 40.73
N PRO A 274 -2.43 -23.54 40.73
CA PRO A 274 -3.66 -22.86 40.25
C PRO A 274 -5.01 -23.05 41.06
N THR A 275 -6.06 -22.25 40.72
CA THR A 275 -7.56 -22.50 40.71
C THR A 275 -8.37 -22.81 42.01
N PRO A 276 -9.75 -22.84 42.07
CA PRO A 276 -10.85 -22.51 41.11
C PRO A 276 -12.16 -21.81 41.66
N SER A 277 -13.08 -21.43 40.72
CA SER A 277 -14.57 -21.60 40.70
C SER A 277 -15.62 -20.71 41.43
N GLN A 278 -16.62 -20.30 40.61
CA GLN A 278 -18.11 -20.39 40.73
C GLN A 278 -19.02 -19.15 40.95
N ASP A 279 -19.88 -18.91 39.92
CA ASP A 279 -21.34 -18.65 39.84
C ASP A 279 -22.04 -17.65 40.80
N ILE A 280 -22.99 -16.80 40.38
CA ILE A 280 -24.42 -17.11 40.14
C ILE A 280 -25.11 -16.01 39.30
N ALA A 281 -26.16 -16.44 38.59
CA ALA A 281 -27.00 -15.81 37.59
C ALA A 281 -28.10 -14.80 38.04
N ALA A 282 -28.65 -14.11 37.02
CA ALA A 282 -30.07 -14.02 36.65
C ALA A 282 -30.83 -12.67 36.76
N ALA A 283 -31.48 -12.33 35.61
CA ALA A 283 -32.81 -11.72 35.42
C ALA A 283 -33.01 -10.23 35.83
N GLN A 284 -33.79 -9.36 35.16
CA GLN A 284 -34.89 -9.45 34.18
C GLN A 284 -35.13 -8.02 33.59
N SER A 285 -35.36 -7.87 32.28
CA SER A 285 -36.66 -7.54 31.62
C SER A 285 -37.37 -6.23 32.03
N SER A 286 -37.48 -5.26 31.10
CA SER A 286 -38.75 -4.61 30.75
C SER A 286 -38.63 -3.61 29.57
N GLN A 287 -39.50 -3.81 28.57
CA GLN A 287 -40.04 -2.88 27.57
C GLN A 287 -41.55 -3.21 27.48
N PRO A 288 -42.43 -2.51 26.73
CA PRO A 288 -42.35 -1.20 26.03
C PRO A 288 -43.59 -0.30 26.32
N THR A 289 -43.69 0.90 25.75
CA THR A 289 -45.00 1.51 25.34
C THR A 289 -44.87 2.61 24.28
N ASP A 290 -45.52 2.34 23.14
CA ASP A 290 -46.41 3.15 22.29
C ASP A 290 -46.11 4.58 21.81
N ALA A 291 -46.23 4.70 20.48
CA ALA A 291 -46.49 5.90 19.69
C ALA A 291 -48.00 6.14 19.49
N PRO A 292 -48.38 7.31 18.94
CA PRO A 292 -49.47 7.34 17.97
C PRO A 292 -49.06 7.95 16.63
N ALA A 293 -49.64 7.38 15.58
CA ALA A 293 -49.50 7.75 14.18
C ALA A 293 -50.42 8.91 13.79
N THR A 294 -49.95 9.75 12.86
CA THR A 294 -50.81 10.64 12.06
C THR A 294 -50.54 10.41 10.58
N SER A 295 -51.61 10.10 9.85
CA SER A 295 -51.66 9.80 8.42
C SER A 295 -51.72 11.08 7.58
N GLN A 296 -50.92 11.15 6.51
CA GLN A 296 -51.23 11.97 5.32
C GLN A 296 -50.72 11.25 4.05
N GLN A 297 -51.61 11.15 3.05
CA GLN A 297 -51.36 10.58 1.71
C GLN A 297 -50.40 11.45 0.87
N PRO A 298 -49.69 10.87 -0.11
CA PRO A 298 -48.78 11.60 -1.00
C PRO A 298 -49.51 12.19 -2.22
N GLY A 299 -49.35 13.49 -2.43
CA GLY A 299 -49.70 14.18 -3.69
C GLY A 299 -48.61 13.98 -4.74
N ALA A 300 -49.02 13.60 -5.95
CA ALA A 300 -48.14 13.43 -7.10
C ALA A 300 -47.62 14.79 -7.61
N GLY A 301 -46.29 14.95 -7.59
CA GLY A 301 -45.56 16.06 -8.22
C GLY A 301 -44.68 15.55 -9.38
N PRO A 302 -44.36 16.40 -10.37
CA PRO A 302 -43.88 15.98 -11.68
C PRO A 302 -42.47 15.39 -11.63
N SER A 303 -42.23 14.40 -12.51
CA SER A 303 -40.96 13.69 -12.67
C SER A 303 -39.81 14.66 -12.99
N GLU A 304 -38.99 14.96 -11.99
CA GLU A 304 -37.74 15.68 -12.18
C GLU A 304 -36.70 14.69 -12.73
N LYS A 305 -36.31 14.87 -14.00
CA LYS A 305 -35.18 14.13 -14.59
C LYS A 305 -33.95 14.30 -13.69
N PRO A 306 -33.18 13.24 -13.38
CA PRO A 306 -32.06 13.34 -12.46
C PRO A 306 -30.99 14.27 -13.06
N LYS A 307 -30.83 15.45 -12.46
CA LYS A 307 -29.71 16.36 -12.75
C LYS A 307 -28.42 15.61 -12.45
N LYS A 308 -27.61 15.35 -13.48
CA LYS A 308 -26.27 14.77 -13.32
C LYS A 308 -25.48 15.63 -12.33
N LYS A 309 -25.27 15.13 -11.10
CA LYS A 309 -24.45 15.81 -10.10
C LYS A 309 -23.03 15.91 -10.66
N LYS A 310 -22.63 17.11 -11.10
CA LYS A 310 -21.24 17.40 -11.48
C LYS A 310 -20.36 17.14 -10.24
N LYS A 311 -19.31 16.33 -10.38
CA LYS A 311 -18.31 16.14 -9.32
C LYS A 311 -17.66 17.50 -9.07
N LYS A 312 -17.70 17.98 -7.83
CA LYS A 312 -17.07 19.24 -7.43
C LYS A 312 -15.62 18.94 -7.06
N PHE A 313 -14.68 19.61 -7.70
CA PHE A 313 -13.28 19.63 -7.30
C PHE A 313 -13.04 20.96 -6.56
N LEU A 314 -12.44 20.89 -5.38
CA LEU A 314 -12.03 22.05 -4.60
C LEU A 314 -10.51 22.08 -4.59
N PHE A 315 -9.92 23.18 -5.05
CA PHE A 315 -8.50 23.46 -4.89
C PHE A 315 -8.38 24.46 -3.73
N CYS A 316 -7.64 24.08 -2.69
CA CYS A 316 -7.38 24.93 -1.52
C CYS A 316 -5.87 25.12 -1.42
N CYS A 317 -5.40 26.34 -1.58
CA CYS A 317 -4.07 26.73 -1.11
C CYS A 317 -4.24 27.23 0.33
N GLY A 318 -3.26 26.97 1.20
CA GLY A 318 -3.19 27.62 2.51
C GLY A 318 -3.23 29.15 2.36
N ASN A 319 -3.46 29.87 3.46
CA ASN A 319 -3.51 31.33 3.39
C ASN A 319 -2.20 31.82 2.73
N PRO A 320 -2.26 32.59 1.62
CA PRO A 320 -1.04 33.06 0.96
C PRO A 320 -0.14 33.88 1.89
N ASP A 321 -0.66 34.36 3.02
CA ASP A 321 0.07 35.10 4.05
C ASP A 321 0.92 34.20 4.98
N ASP A 322 0.80 32.87 4.90
CA ASP A 322 1.61 31.92 5.69
C ASP A 322 2.89 31.45 4.93
N LEU A 323 3.19 32.10 3.80
CA LEU A 323 4.37 31.86 2.96
C LEU A 323 5.34 33.05 3.01
N ASP A 324 5.89 33.33 4.20
CA ASP A 324 7.04 34.24 4.40
C ASP A 324 8.14 33.54 5.22
#